data_AF-A0A9E6K0H3-F1
#
_entry.id   AF-A0A9E6K0H3-F1
#
_cell.length_a   1.000
_cell.length_b   1.000
_cell.length_c   1.000
_cell.angle_alpha   90.00
_cell.angle_beta   90.00
_cell.angle_gamma   90.00
#
_symmetry.space_group_name_H-M   'P 1'
#
loop_
_entity.id
_entity.type
_entity.pdbx_description
1 polymer ?
#
loop_
_entity_poly.entity_id
_entity_poly.type
_entity_poly.pdbx_seq_one_letter_code
_entity_poly.pdbx_strand_id
1 'polypeptide(L)'
;ETPAERRAHDKPDVGTLTLRAYQKGNRVILEVEDDGSGIPIDKVRQKALEKGLITSQQAERMTPEAAIELIFRPGFSTADKVTELHGRGVGLDVVRSAIRSLKGFVNVDTKPGQGTKFIISLPLTLAISDALLVELLGNIYAIPLEIIYETVTIPSETIESEDDKLYIKIRNERIELHYLNDLLGYESDLLHFKAMLPITVIDYDNKKVAIAIERLIGKEEIVVKTLGSHLRNVRGVIGATILGDGRVVIILDINYLLRPLEVRERDFYITIDSSKQEEIAPVVTEEREFAQKKHKRKGERITVLAADDSPSVRKYIQAVLQQAGIDVISVDDGLNALNKLTTAHCDIILTDLEMPRMNGLELVSEVRKLPEYADIPIVIVTARAGEKHRRKGLELGANAFLNKPFDPKTLVETIENFVT
;
A
#
# COMPACT_ATOMS: atom_id res chain seq x y z
N GLU A 1 36.77 9.73 -20.22
CA GLU A 1 38.10 9.77 -20.87
C GLU A 1 37.93 10.38 -22.26
N THR A 2 38.90 11.16 -22.71
CA THR A 2 38.96 11.68 -24.08
C THR A 2 39.74 10.73 -25.00
N PRO A 3 39.58 10.80 -26.35
CA PRO A 3 40.35 9.95 -27.27
C PRO A 3 41.88 10.11 -27.12
N ALA A 4 42.36 11.29 -26.75
CA ALA A 4 43.78 11.54 -26.50
C ALA A 4 44.30 10.83 -25.23
N GLU A 5 43.52 10.86 -24.15
CA GLU A 5 43.83 10.12 -22.91
C GLU A 5 43.85 8.61 -23.15
N ARG A 6 42.94 8.11 -23.99
CA ARG A 6 42.88 6.67 -24.34
C ARG A 6 44.10 6.23 -25.15
N ARG A 7 44.52 7.00 -26.14
CA ARG A 7 45.77 6.74 -26.90
C ARG A 7 47.01 6.76 -26.03
N ALA A 8 47.08 7.65 -25.04
CA ALA A 8 48.21 7.71 -24.11
C ALA A 8 48.34 6.46 -23.21
N HIS A 9 47.28 5.66 -23.11
CA HIS A 9 47.22 4.43 -22.33
C HIS A 9 47.13 3.17 -23.21
N ASP A 10 47.47 3.26 -24.50
CA ASP A 10 47.40 2.17 -25.49
C ASP A 10 45.99 1.58 -25.67
N LYS A 11 44.95 2.41 -25.53
CA LYS A 11 43.54 2.02 -25.66
C LYS A 11 42.93 2.55 -26.97
N PRO A 12 41.92 1.88 -27.54
CA PRO A 12 41.22 2.38 -28.73
C PRO A 12 40.60 3.75 -28.49
N ASP A 13 40.58 4.60 -29.52
CA ASP A 13 39.98 5.95 -29.46
C ASP A 13 38.50 5.94 -29.03
N VAL A 14 37.79 4.85 -29.33
CA VAL A 14 36.38 4.64 -28.95
C VAL A 14 36.32 3.84 -27.64
N GLY A 15 35.53 4.33 -26.68
CA GLY A 15 35.22 3.63 -25.44
C GLY A 15 34.16 2.56 -25.63
N THR A 16 34.29 1.46 -24.89
CA THR A 16 33.37 0.32 -24.96
C THR A 16 32.61 0.19 -23.65
N LEU A 17 31.28 0.17 -23.75
CA LEU A 17 30.38 -0.21 -22.65
C LEU A 17 29.66 -1.50 -23.04
N THR A 18 29.78 -2.52 -22.21
CA THR A 18 29.20 -3.84 -22.40
C THR A 18 28.13 -4.09 -21.34
N LEU A 19 26.93 -4.45 -21.79
CA LEU A 19 25.84 -4.89 -20.92
C LEU A 19 25.56 -6.37 -21.19
N ARG A 20 25.65 -7.21 -20.16
CA ARG A 20 25.31 -8.63 -20.26
C ARG A 20 24.24 -8.98 -19.24
N ALA A 21 23.31 -9.84 -19.63
CA ALA A 21 22.34 -10.43 -18.72
C ALA A 21 22.31 -11.92 -19.00
N TYR A 22 22.52 -12.74 -17.97
CA TYR A 22 22.46 -14.19 -18.11
C TYR A 22 22.02 -14.83 -16.80
N GLN A 23 21.47 -16.03 -16.91
CA GLN A 23 21.08 -16.83 -15.76
C GLN A 23 22.26 -17.68 -15.30
N LYS A 24 22.52 -17.69 -13.99
CA LYS A 24 23.49 -18.59 -13.35
C LYS A 24 22.83 -19.22 -12.12
N GLY A 25 22.40 -20.47 -12.25
CA GLY A 25 21.62 -21.16 -11.20
C GLY A 25 20.24 -20.50 -10.99
N ASN A 26 19.89 -20.23 -9.74
CA ASN A 26 18.65 -19.54 -9.34
C ASN A 26 18.81 -18.01 -9.27
N ARG A 27 19.79 -17.45 -9.98
CA ARG A 27 20.06 -16.01 -9.99
C ARG A 27 20.17 -15.49 -11.42
N VAL A 28 19.63 -14.29 -11.64
CA VAL A 28 19.91 -13.47 -12.81
C VAL A 28 21.15 -12.64 -12.50
N ILE A 29 22.16 -12.75 -13.36
CA ILE A 29 23.37 -11.94 -13.30
C ILE A 29 23.26 -10.85 -14.36
N LEU A 30 23.36 -9.60 -13.94
CA LEU A 30 23.50 -8.45 -14.83
C LEU A 30 24.92 -7.92 -14.68
N GLU A 31 25.65 -7.80 -15.78
CA GLU A 31 26.99 -7.24 -15.81
C GLU A 31 26.98 -5.93 -16.60
N VAL A 32 27.54 -4.88 -16.00
CA VAL A 32 27.80 -3.61 -16.66
C VAL A 32 29.31 -3.39 -16.65
N GLU A 33 29.96 -3.46 -17.81
CA GLU A 33 31.41 -3.43 -17.94
C GLU A 33 31.83 -2.29 -18.87
N ASP A 34 32.72 -1.42 -18.41
CA ASP A 34 33.39 -0.41 -19.22
C ASP A 34 34.87 -0.72 -19.39
N ASP A 35 35.46 -0.26 -20.48
CA ASP A 35 36.91 -0.30 -20.72
C ASP A 35 37.58 1.02 -20.33
N GLY A 36 37.08 1.73 -19.32
CA GLY A 36 37.55 3.05 -18.90
C GLY A 36 38.77 3.02 -17.98
N SER A 37 38.99 4.08 -17.21
CA SER A 37 40.18 4.23 -16.36
C SER A 37 40.13 3.37 -15.09
N GLY A 38 39.00 2.72 -14.83
CA GLY A 38 38.70 2.14 -13.52
C GLY A 38 38.34 3.20 -12.47
N ILE A 39 37.93 2.73 -11.29
CA ILE A 39 37.62 3.58 -10.14
C ILE A 39 38.94 3.94 -9.42
N PRO A 40 39.28 5.23 -9.28
CA PRO A 40 40.49 5.65 -8.60
C PRO A 40 40.34 5.53 -7.07
N ILE A 41 40.84 4.42 -6.52
CA ILE A 41 40.69 4.07 -5.09
C ILE A 41 41.18 5.17 -4.16
N ASP A 42 42.34 5.77 -4.44
CA ASP A 42 42.90 6.83 -3.59
C ASP A 42 42.02 8.08 -3.57
N LYS A 43 41.43 8.45 -4.71
CA LYS A 43 40.47 9.56 -4.79
C LYS A 43 39.18 9.23 -4.03
N VAL A 44 38.72 7.98 -4.07
CA VAL A 44 37.55 7.53 -3.30
C VAL A 44 37.81 7.65 -1.79
N ARG A 45 38.97 7.20 -1.31
CA ARG A 45 39.37 7.34 0.10
C ARG A 45 39.45 8.80 0.52
N GLN A 46 40.15 9.63 -0.24
CA GLN A 46 40.32 11.05 0.06
C GLN A 46 38.96 11.76 0.12
N LYS A 47 38.08 11.52 -0.86
CA LYS A 47 36.75 12.11 -0.89
C LYS A 47 35.87 11.66 0.29
N ALA A 48 36.02 10.41 0.74
CA ALA A 48 35.32 9.91 1.92
C ALA A 48 35.83 10.55 3.23
N LEU A 49 37.14 10.86 3.33
CA LEU A 49 37.71 11.62 4.44
C LEU A 49 37.18 13.06 4.47
N GLU A 50 37.22 13.74 3.33
CA GLU A 50 36.73 15.13 3.18
C GLU A 50 35.25 15.26 3.56
N LYS A 51 34.46 14.23 3.26
CA LYS A 51 33.03 14.16 3.61
C LYS A 51 32.76 13.64 5.02
N GLY A 52 33.79 13.32 5.80
CA GLY A 52 33.64 12.78 7.17
C GLY A 52 32.98 11.40 7.24
N LEU A 53 32.96 10.63 6.14
CA LEU A 53 32.38 9.29 6.10
C LEU A 53 33.28 8.24 6.75
N ILE A 54 34.58 8.54 6.85
CA ILE A 54 35.63 7.70 7.46
C ILE A 54 36.63 8.59 8.20
N THR A 55 37.36 8.03 9.17
CA THR A 55 38.46 8.72 9.87
C THR A 55 39.81 8.48 9.19
N SER A 56 40.80 9.35 9.43
CA SER A 56 42.16 9.18 8.89
C SER A 56 42.78 7.82 9.27
N GLN A 57 42.53 7.37 10.51
CA GLN A 57 42.99 6.07 10.99
C GLN A 57 42.30 4.89 10.27
N GLN A 58 41.02 5.05 9.90
CA GLN A 58 40.30 4.06 9.10
C GLN A 58 40.81 4.05 7.66
N ALA A 59 41.12 5.21 7.07
CA ALA A 59 41.63 5.31 5.70
C ALA A 59 43.01 4.64 5.54
N GLU A 60 43.92 4.80 6.50
CA GLU A 60 45.26 4.18 6.47
C GLU A 60 45.22 2.64 6.54
N ARG A 61 44.21 2.08 7.22
CA ARG A 61 44.06 0.62 7.41
C ARG A 61 43.14 -0.05 6.39
N MET A 62 42.63 0.71 5.41
CA MET A 62 41.57 0.26 4.51
C MET A 62 42.11 -0.51 3.31
N THR A 63 41.58 -1.70 3.06
CA THR A 63 41.88 -2.44 1.83
C THR A 63 41.25 -1.77 0.61
N PRO A 64 41.76 -2.01 -0.62
CA PRO A 64 41.15 -1.49 -1.84
C PRO A 64 39.67 -1.86 -1.98
N GLU A 65 39.29 -3.09 -1.62
CA GLU A 65 37.92 -3.59 -1.69
C GLU A 65 36.99 -2.82 -0.73
N ALA A 66 37.45 -2.59 0.50
CA ALA A 66 36.71 -1.80 1.48
C ALA A 66 36.57 -0.32 1.06
N ALA A 67 37.54 0.22 0.33
CA ALA A 67 37.45 1.56 -0.22
C ALA A 67 36.44 1.66 -1.37
N ILE A 68 36.34 0.64 -2.23
CA ILE A 68 35.31 0.56 -3.28
C ILE A 68 33.91 0.59 -2.67
N GLU A 69 33.69 -0.10 -1.55
CA GLU A 69 32.39 -0.12 -0.85
C GLU A 69 31.89 1.28 -0.44
N LEU A 70 32.80 2.25 -0.25
CA LEU A 70 32.44 3.63 0.11
C LEU A 70 31.65 4.34 -0.98
N ILE A 71 31.78 3.95 -2.25
CA ILE A 71 31.04 4.60 -3.36
C ILE A 71 29.52 4.43 -3.22
N PHE A 72 29.10 3.42 -2.46
CA PHE A 72 27.71 3.11 -2.18
C PHE A 72 27.20 3.69 -0.86
N ARG A 73 28.03 4.42 -0.10
CA ARG A 73 27.59 5.04 1.15
C ARG A 73 26.67 6.24 0.87
N PRO A 74 25.57 6.39 1.63
CA PRO A 74 24.77 7.60 1.58
C PRO A 74 25.65 8.84 1.79
N GLY A 75 25.44 9.87 0.96
CA GLY A 75 26.21 11.12 1.00
C GLY A 75 27.59 11.08 0.32
N PHE A 76 28.06 9.92 -0.17
CA PHE A 76 29.26 9.85 -0.99
C PHE A 76 29.06 10.50 -2.36
N SER A 77 27.90 10.24 -2.98
CA SER A 77 27.50 10.86 -4.25
C SER A 77 26.67 12.12 -4.00
N THR A 78 27.25 13.29 -4.25
CA THR A 78 26.55 14.58 -4.31
C THR A 78 26.94 15.20 -5.65
N ALA A 79 26.06 15.15 -6.64
CA ALA A 79 26.36 15.77 -7.93
C ALA A 79 26.36 17.29 -7.77
N ASP A 80 27.53 17.93 -7.78
CA ASP A 80 27.70 19.37 -7.55
C ASP A 80 27.32 20.27 -8.75
N LYS A 81 26.89 19.70 -9.89
CA LYS A 81 26.27 20.44 -11.00
C LYS A 81 25.22 19.57 -11.71
N VAL A 82 23.97 20.01 -11.67
CA VAL A 82 22.89 19.47 -12.51
C VAL A 82 23.01 20.15 -13.87
N THR A 83 23.47 19.44 -14.89
CA THR A 83 23.40 19.88 -16.28
C THR A 83 22.39 19.03 -17.03
N GLU A 84 21.51 19.67 -17.82
CA GLU A 84 20.27 19.13 -18.40
C GLU A 84 20.43 17.95 -19.38
N LEU A 85 21.65 17.48 -19.64
CA LEU A 85 21.91 16.47 -20.68
C LEU A 85 22.47 15.13 -20.20
N HIS A 86 22.69 14.92 -18.89
CA HIS A 86 23.16 13.61 -18.41
C HIS A 86 22.31 13.15 -17.23
N GLY A 87 21.78 11.92 -17.36
CA GLY A 87 20.74 11.31 -16.52
C GLY A 87 20.87 11.60 -15.03
N ARG A 88 19.70 11.88 -14.44
CA ARG A 88 19.40 12.14 -13.02
C ARG A 88 20.52 11.69 -12.09
N GLY A 89 21.02 12.60 -11.25
CA GLY A 89 22.03 12.37 -10.20
C GLY A 89 21.55 11.41 -9.10
N VAL A 90 21.23 10.18 -9.49
CA VAL A 90 20.87 9.06 -8.63
C VAL A 90 22.19 8.47 -8.17
N GLY A 91 22.56 8.73 -6.91
CA GLY A 91 23.79 8.19 -6.34
C GLY A 91 23.80 6.66 -6.36
N LEU A 92 25.00 6.08 -6.38
CA LEU A 92 25.17 4.63 -6.34
C LEU A 92 24.58 4.01 -5.06
N ASP A 93 24.41 4.79 -4.00
CA ASP A 93 23.67 4.43 -2.78
C ASP A 93 22.19 4.11 -3.06
N VAL A 94 21.54 4.88 -3.93
CA VAL A 94 20.16 4.60 -4.38
C VAL A 94 20.12 3.33 -5.23
N VAL A 95 21.10 3.14 -6.13
CA VAL A 95 21.22 1.92 -6.93
C VAL A 95 21.39 0.69 -6.04
N ARG A 96 22.27 0.75 -5.03
CA ARG A 96 22.46 -0.35 -4.08
C ARG A 96 21.21 -0.63 -3.26
N SER A 97 20.50 0.42 -2.85
CA SER A 97 19.24 0.29 -2.11
C SER A 97 18.16 -0.38 -2.94
N ALA A 98 18.03 -0.02 -4.23
CA ALA A 98 17.11 -0.66 -5.17
C ALA A 98 17.47 -2.13 -5.43
N ILE A 99 18.75 -2.48 -5.48
CA ILE A 99 19.20 -3.88 -5.65
C ILE A 99 18.91 -4.69 -4.38
N ARG A 100 19.15 -4.12 -3.19
CA ARG A 100 18.87 -4.77 -1.91
C ARG A 100 17.38 -5.00 -1.67
N SER A 101 16.50 -4.08 -2.08
CA SER A 101 15.05 -4.26 -1.94
C SER A 101 14.52 -5.45 -2.76
N LEU A 102 15.23 -5.81 -3.82
CA LEU A 102 14.98 -7.02 -4.62
C LEU A 102 15.67 -8.27 -4.07
N LYS A 103 16.16 -8.25 -2.82
CA LYS A 103 16.97 -9.32 -2.20
C LYS A 103 18.22 -9.67 -3.04
N GLY A 104 18.70 -8.70 -3.83
CA GLY A 104 19.88 -8.79 -4.66
C GLY A 104 21.13 -8.27 -3.97
N PHE A 105 22.27 -8.48 -4.61
CA PHE A 105 23.54 -7.86 -4.22
C PHE A 105 24.28 -7.34 -5.45
N VAL A 106 25.20 -6.40 -5.23
CA VAL A 106 26.05 -5.82 -6.27
C VAL A 106 27.50 -5.90 -5.80
N ASN A 107 28.36 -6.39 -6.69
CA ASN A 107 29.81 -6.39 -6.53
C ASN A 107 30.42 -5.51 -7.63
N VAL A 108 31.60 -4.96 -7.36
CA VAL A 108 32.32 -4.10 -8.29
C VAL A 108 33.74 -4.61 -8.43
N ASP A 109 34.08 -5.05 -9.63
CA ASP A 109 35.44 -5.40 -10.02
C ASP A 109 36.01 -4.24 -10.82
N THR A 110 37.08 -3.61 -10.34
CA THR A 110 37.69 -2.48 -11.03
C THR A 110 39.19 -2.60 -11.04
N LYS A 111 39.81 -2.23 -12.15
CA LYS A 111 41.27 -2.25 -12.31
C LYS A 111 41.73 -0.93 -12.93
N PRO A 112 42.72 -0.25 -12.31
CA PRO A 112 43.28 0.98 -12.87
C PRO A 112 43.71 0.79 -14.34
N GLY A 113 43.24 1.67 -15.21
CA GLY A 113 43.53 1.66 -16.63
C GLY A 113 42.81 0.60 -17.47
N GLN A 114 42.15 -0.39 -16.85
CA GLN A 114 41.47 -1.50 -17.55
C GLN A 114 39.95 -1.40 -17.53
N GLY A 115 39.37 -0.60 -16.63
CA GLY A 115 37.95 -0.33 -16.58
C GLY A 115 37.27 -0.84 -15.32
N THR A 116 35.94 -0.83 -15.33
CA THR A 116 35.10 -1.24 -14.20
C THR A 116 34.00 -2.17 -14.66
N LYS A 117 33.73 -3.20 -13.85
CA LYS A 117 32.67 -4.16 -14.04
C LYS A 117 31.80 -4.22 -12.79
N PHE A 118 30.54 -3.81 -12.93
CA PHE A 118 29.52 -4.02 -11.93
C PHE A 118 28.84 -5.35 -12.19
N ILE A 119 28.78 -6.20 -11.16
CA ILE A 119 28.13 -7.51 -11.20
C ILE A 119 26.95 -7.47 -10.24
N ILE A 120 25.75 -7.36 -10.80
CA ILE A 120 24.50 -7.34 -10.04
C ILE A 120 23.92 -8.74 -10.08
N SER A 121 23.66 -9.30 -8.91
CA SER A 121 23.09 -10.63 -8.76
C SER A 121 21.71 -10.53 -8.12
N LEU A 122 20.68 -10.81 -8.90
CA LEU A 122 19.29 -10.80 -8.47
C LEU A 122 18.79 -12.25 -8.35
N PRO A 123 18.05 -12.60 -7.31
CA PRO A 123 17.39 -13.91 -7.26
C PRO A 123 16.36 -14.03 -8.39
N LEU A 124 16.33 -15.19 -9.05
CA LEU A 124 15.32 -15.56 -10.04
C LEU A 124 14.14 -16.17 -9.27
N THR A 125 13.08 -15.42 -8.98
CA THR A 125 12.04 -15.90 -8.06
C THR A 125 10.77 -16.43 -8.74
N LEU A 126 10.45 -17.69 -8.42
CA LEU A 126 9.25 -18.04 -7.64
C LEU A 126 9.74 -18.15 -6.19
N ALA A 127 9.29 -17.27 -5.30
CA ALA A 127 9.79 -17.22 -3.93
C ALA A 127 9.00 -18.20 -3.05
N ILE A 128 9.52 -19.40 -2.87
CA ILE A 128 8.98 -20.38 -1.90
C ILE A 128 9.31 -19.90 -0.48
N SER A 129 8.31 -19.81 0.40
CA SER A 129 8.43 -19.40 1.80
C SER A 129 7.46 -20.21 2.65
N ASP A 130 7.85 -20.51 3.89
CA ASP A 130 7.01 -21.19 4.88
C ASP A 130 6.03 -20.17 5.49
N ALA A 131 4.74 -20.48 5.48
CA ALA A 131 3.71 -19.64 6.10
C ALA A 131 2.76 -20.41 7.00
N LEU A 132 2.22 -19.71 7.99
CA LEU A 132 1.12 -20.13 8.82
C LEU A 132 -0.18 -19.64 8.19
N LEU A 133 -1.06 -20.58 7.82
CA LEU A 133 -2.38 -20.26 7.33
C LEU A 133 -3.35 -20.06 8.49
N VAL A 134 -4.05 -18.93 8.46
CA VAL A 134 -5.04 -18.53 9.46
C VAL A 134 -6.34 -18.15 8.75
N GLU A 135 -7.46 -18.46 9.38
CA GLU A 135 -8.78 -18.06 8.91
C GLU A 135 -9.25 -16.84 9.71
N LEU A 136 -9.94 -15.92 9.03
CA LEU A 136 -10.66 -14.82 9.64
C LEU A 136 -11.85 -14.42 8.77
N LEU A 137 -13.06 -14.41 9.34
CA LEU A 137 -14.32 -14.06 8.67
C LEU A 137 -14.52 -14.86 7.37
N GLY A 138 -14.19 -16.16 7.40
CA GLY A 138 -14.26 -17.06 6.25
C GLY A 138 -13.18 -16.85 5.18
N ASN A 139 -12.24 -15.92 5.38
CA ASN A 139 -11.10 -15.69 4.48
C ASN A 139 -9.83 -16.32 5.04
N ILE A 140 -9.00 -16.85 4.15
CA ILE A 140 -7.70 -17.43 4.51
C ILE A 140 -6.60 -16.40 4.24
N TYR A 141 -5.73 -16.24 5.23
CA TYR A 141 -4.54 -15.41 5.18
C TYR A 141 -3.29 -16.25 5.48
N ALA A 142 -2.16 -15.83 4.91
CA ALA A 142 -0.86 -16.41 5.19
C ALA A 142 -0.02 -15.42 6.02
N ILE A 143 0.52 -15.87 7.14
CA ILE A 143 1.50 -15.14 7.94
C ILE A 143 2.86 -15.82 7.78
N PRO A 144 3.93 -15.14 7.34
CA PRO A 144 5.25 -15.74 7.25
C PRO A 144 5.68 -16.39 8.57
N LEU A 145 6.17 -17.63 8.53
CA LEU A 145 6.58 -18.33 9.74
C LEU A 145 7.84 -17.72 10.38
N GLU A 146 8.62 -16.97 9.60
CA GLU A 146 9.87 -16.34 10.02
C GLU A 146 9.71 -15.39 11.22
N ILE A 147 8.54 -14.76 11.35
CA ILE A 147 8.24 -13.83 12.46
C ILE A 147 7.54 -14.54 13.64
N ILE A 148 7.15 -15.81 13.50
CA ILE A 148 6.33 -16.51 14.49
C ILE A 148 7.22 -17.24 15.48
N TYR A 149 7.08 -16.91 16.77
CA TYR A 149 7.77 -17.58 17.87
C TYR A 149 7.04 -18.86 18.29
N GLU A 150 5.74 -18.74 18.58
CA GLU A 150 4.90 -19.89 18.93
C GLU A 150 3.41 -19.59 18.70
N THR A 151 2.59 -20.65 18.69
CA THR A 151 1.13 -20.54 18.70
C THR A 151 0.58 -21.21 19.95
N VAL A 152 -0.35 -20.55 20.64
CA VAL A 152 -1.00 -21.07 21.85
C VAL A 152 -2.49 -20.81 21.80
N THR A 153 -3.29 -21.59 22.51
CA THR A 153 -4.71 -21.30 22.70
C THR A 153 -4.93 -20.93 24.16
N ILE A 154 -5.58 -19.79 24.40
CA ILE A 154 -5.84 -19.28 25.75
C ILE A 154 -7.34 -19.04 25.97
N PRO A 155 -7.83 -19.08 27.22
CA PRO A 155 -9.16 -18.58 27.56
C PRO A 155 -9.22 -17.06 27.43
N SER A 156 -10.29 -16.51 26.84
CA SER A 156 -10.44 -15.05 26.68
C SER A 156 -10.56 -14.30 28.00
N GLU A 157 -11.03 -14.96 29.06
CA GLU A 157 -11.06 -14.43 30.44
C GLU A 157 -9.67 -14.10 31.02
N THR A 158 -8.60 -14.61 30.41
CA THR A 158 -7.21 -14.31 30.83
C THR A 158 -6.65 -13.02 30.21
N ILE A 159 -7.43 -12.36 29.35
CA ILE A 159 -7.05 -11.09 28.73
C ILE A 159 -7.22 -9.97 29.78
N GLU A 160 -6.11 -9.28 30.05
CA GLU A 160 -6.07 -8.10 30.90
C GLU A 160 -6.15 -6.85 30.03
N SER A 161 -6.87 -5.82 30.48
CA SER A 161 -6.93 -4.52 29.82
C SER A 161 -6.29 -3.45 30.71
N GLU A 162 -5.38 -2.64 30.16
CA GLU A 162 -4.70 -1.53 30.84
C GLU A 162 -4.33 -0.46 29.81
N ASP A 163 -4.65 0.82 30.10
CA ASP A 163 -4.35 1.98 29.24
C ASP A 163 -4.72 1.79 27.76
N ASP A 164 -5.97 1.36 27.48
CA ASP A 164 -6.50 1.06 26.13
C ASP A 164 -5.73 -0.02 25.36
N LYS A 165 -4.89 -0.80 26.05
CA LYS A 165 -4.16 -1.95 25.51
C LYS A 165 -4.61 -3.24 26.18
N LEU A 166 -4.50 -4.32 25.42
CA LEU A 166 -4.79 -5.66 25.90
C LEU A 166 -3.49 -6.42 26.13
N TYR A 167 -3.48 -7.26 27.16
CA TYR A 167 -2.33 -8.06 27.54
C TYR A 167 -2.75 -9.47 27.90
N ILE A 168 -1.84 -10.42 27.68
CA ILE A 168 -2.00 -11.81 28.08
C ILE A 168 -0.74 -12.30 28.76
N LYS A 169 -0.88 -13.30 29.63
CA LYS A 169 0.25 -13.92 30.32
C LYS A 169 0.56 -15.28 29.73
N ILE A 170 1.71 -15.40 29.04
CA ILE A 170 2.20 -16.66 28.47
C ILE A 170 3.49 -17.05 29.19
N ARG A 171 3.53 -18.25 29.81
CA ARG A 171 4.72 -18.78 30.53
C ARG A 171 5.39 -17.77 31.47
N ASN A 172 4.56 -16.99 32.18
CA ASN A 172 4.98 -15.95 33.14
C ASN A 172 5.53 -14.66 32.53
N GLU A 173 5.46 -14.49 31.22
CA GLU A 173 5.74 -13.25 30.50
C GLU A 173 4.43 -12.54 30.14
N ARG A 174 4.37 -11.22 30.35
CA ARG A 174 3.21 -10.38 29.99
C ARG A 174 3.45 -9.84 28.57
N ILE A 175 2.55 -10.15 27.65
CA ILE A 175 2.69 -9.87 26.22
C ILE A 175 1.49 -9.05 25.76
N GLU A 176 1.73 -7.97 25.02
CA GLU A 176 0.69 -7.13 24.41
C GLU A 176 -0.08 -7.94 23.35
N LEU A 177 -1.41 -7.85 23.39
CA LEU A 177 -2.33 -8.58 22.53
C LEU A 177 -3.02 -7.63 21.56
N HIS A 178 -3.06 -8.02 20.28
CA HIS A 178 -3.90 -7.40 19.26
C HIS A 178 -4.79 -8.44 18.60
N TYR A 179 -6.01 -8.06 18.22
CA TYR A 179 -6.85 -8.92 17.41
C TYR A 179 -6.61 -8.71 15.91
N LEU A 180 -6.56 -9.81 15.15
CA LEU A 180 -6.26 -9.75 13.72
C LEU A 180 -7.35 -9.02 12.92
N ASN A 181 -8.62 -9.11 13.31
CA ASN A 181 -9.72 -8.35 12.71
C ASN A 181 -9.48 -6.85 12.83
N ASP A 182 -9.05 -6.36 14.00
CA ASP A 182 -8.80 -4.94 14.21
C ASP A 182 -7.60 -4.47 13.38
N LEU A 183 -6.53 -5.28 13.33
CA LEU A 183 -5.35 -5.00 12.51
C LEU A 183 -5.68 -4.91 11.01
N LEU A 184 -6.61 -5.73 10.54
CA LEU A 184 -7.08 -5.72 9.15
C LEU A 184 -8.21 -4.71 8.89
N GLY A 185 -8.69 -4.01 9.93
CA GLY A 185 -9.74 -2.99 9.82
C GLY A 185 -11.14 -3.55 9.61
N TYR A 186 -11.40 -4.77 10.06
CA TYR A 186 -12.75 -5.35 10.06
C TYR A 186 -13.56 -4.85 11.25
N GLU A 187 -14.72 -4.24 10.98
CA GLU A 187 -15.74 -3.95 11.99
C GLU A 187 -16.46 -5.26 12.37
N SER A 188 -15.89 -6.01 13.31
CA SER A 188 -16.45 -7.29 13.76
C SER A 188 -16.00 -7.62 15.18
N ASP A 189 -16.94 -8.00 16.04
CA ASP A 189 -16.65 -8.43 17.42
C ASP A 189 -16.39 -9.94 17.52
N LEU A 190 -16.19 -10.64 16.39
CA LEU A 190 -16.13 -12.10 16.35
C LEU A 190 -15.12 -12.70 17.35
N LEU A 191 -13.94 -12.10 17.47
CA LEU A 191 -12.90 -12.57 18.37
C LEU A 191 -13.17 -12.19 19.83
N HIS A 192 -13.88 -11.09 20.07
CA HIS A 192 -14.22 -10.62 21.42
C HIS A 192 -15.14 -11.59 22.17
N PHE A 193 -16.00 -12.32 21.45
CA PHE A 193 -16.99 -13.23 22.07
C PHE A 193 -16.54 -14.70 22.14
N LYS A 194 -15.33 -15.06 21.69
CA LYS A 194 -14.85 -16.44 21.78
C LYS A 194 -14.37 -16.76 23.20
N ALA A 195 -14.79 -17.90 23.74
CA ALA A 195 -14.31 -18.41 25.03
C ALA A 195 -12.83 -18.83 25.00
N MET A 196 -12.40 -19.41 23.87
CA MET A 196 -11.01 -19.84 23.64
C MET A 196 -10.48 -19.19 22.37
N LEU A 197 -9.33 -18.54 22.49
CA LEU A 197 -8.70 -17.78 21.42
C LEU A 197 -7.36 -18.42 21.02
N PRO A 198 -7.21 -18.86 19.76
CA PRO A 198 -5.90 -19.14 19.20
C PRO A 198 -5.10 -17.83 19.07
N ILE A 199 -3.86 -17.86 19.54
CA ILE A 199 -2.92 -16.76 19.56
C ILE A 199 -1.68 -17.17 18.80
N THR A 200 -1.18 -16.28 17.93
CA THR A 200 0.15 -16.36 17.35
C THR A 200 1.04 -15.33 18.04
N VAL A 201 2.12 -15.77 18.68
CA VAL A 201 3.14 -14.90 19.27
C VAL A 201 4.21 -14.65 18.22
N ILE A 202 4.46 -13.38 17.92
CA ILE A 202 5.43 -12.97 16.91
C ILE A 202 6.55 -12.12 17.51
N ASP A 203 7.67 -12.04 16.80
CA ASP A 203 8.74 -11.07 17.05
C ASP A 203 8.48 -9.78 16.25
N TYR A 204 8.32 -8.68 16.97
CA TYR A 204 8.15 -7.32 16.47
C TYR A 204 9.20 -6.41 17.12
N ASP A 205 10.21 -5.97 16.35
CA ASP A 205 11.32 -5.12 16.83
C ASP A 205 12.02 -5.64 18.10
N ASN A 206 12.32 -6.95 18.13
CA ASN A 206 12.89 -7.68 19.28
C ASN A 206 12.00 -7.71 20.52
N LYS A 207 10.68 -7.54 20.35
CA LYS A 207 9.68 -7.69 21.41
C LYS A 207 8.65 -8.72 20.97
N LYS A 208 8.14 -9.48 21.93
CA LYS A 208 7.03 -10.39 21.68
C LYS A 208 5.73 -9.62 21.63
N VAL A 209 4.92 -9.92 20.62
CA VAL A 209 3.54 -9.43 20.48
C VAL A 209 2.63 -10.60 20.18
N ALA A 210 1.46 -10.64 20.80
CA ALA A 210 0.45 -11.66 20.60
C ALA A 210 -0.63 -11.19 19.63
N ILE A 211 -0.98 -12.04 18.68
CA ILE A 211 -2.02 -11.79 17.68
C ILE A 211 -3.12 -12.84 17.85
N ALA A 212 -4.31 -12.41 18.29
CA ALA A 212 -5.49 -13.26 18.33
C ALA A 212 -6.05 -13.46 16.91
N ILE A 213 -6.30 -14.72 16.57
CA ILE A 213 -6.84 -15.12 15.25
C ILE A 213 -8.13 -15.92 15.46
N GLU A 214 -8.98 -16.00 14.43
CA GLU A 214 -10.22 -16.77 14.55
C GLU A 214 -9.92 -18.27 14.60
N ARG A 215 -9.10 -18.74 13.65
CA ARG A 215 -8.77 -20.16 13.54
C ARG A 215 -7.40 -20.35 12.92
N LEU A 216 -6.64 -21.26 13.51
CA LEU A 216 -5.40 -21.75 12.95
C LEU A 216 -5.68 -22.91 11.99
N ILE A 217 -5.26 -22.79 10.73
CA ILE A 217 -5.42 -23.86 9.74
C ILE A 217 -4.20 -24.78 9.80
N GLY A 218 -3.00 -24.22 9.75
CA GLY A 218 -1.76 -24.99 9.82
C GLY A 218 -0.60 -24.34 9.05
N LYS A 219 0.54 -25.04 9.04
CA LYS A 219 1.72 -24.65 8.27
C LYS A 219 1.59 -25.12 6.81
N GLU A 220 1.93 -24.27 5.86
CA GLU A 220 2.04 -24.62 4.45
C GLU A 220 3.23 -23.92 3.79
N GLU A 221 3.83 -24.59 2.80
CA GLU A 221 4.86 -24.03 1.95
C GLU A 221 4.19 -23.28 0.80
N ILE A 222 4.44 -21.98 0.67
CA ILE A 222 3.72 -21.10 -0.26
C ILE A 222 4.68 -20.44 -1.26
N VAL A 223 4.14 -20.05 -2.42
CA VAL A 223 4.90 -19.30 -3.42
C VAL A 223 4.44 -17.86 -3.45
N VAL A 224 5.30 -16.94 -3.02
CA VAL A 224 5.03 -15.51 -3.00
C VAL A 224 5.06 -14.94 -4.41
N LYS A 225 3.92 -14.40 -4.85
CA LYS A 225 3.74 -13.63 -6.08
C LYS A 225 3.53 -12.16 -5.75
N THR A 226 4.15 -11.28 -6.54
CA THR A 226 3.97 -9.83 -6.41
C THR A 226 2.62 -9.42 -6.98
N LEU A 227 1.94 -8.47 -6.33
CA LEU A 227 0.58 -8.05 -6.68
C LEU A 227 0.50 -7.00 -7.81
N GLY A 228 1.56 -6.87 -8.61
CA GLY A 228 1.62 -5.87 -9.69
C GLY A 228 1.64 -4.42 -9.19
N SER A 229 1.71 -3.46 -10.12
CA SER A 229 1.85 -2.02 -9.78
C SER A 229 0.61 -1.41 -9.14
N HIS A 230 -0.58 -1.96 -9.39
CA HIS A 230 -1.85 -1.43 -8.89
C HIS A 230 -2.12 -1.73 -7.41
N LEU A 231 -1.46 -2.75 -6.84
CA LEU A 231 -1.64 -3.18 -5.45
C LEU A 231 -0.35 -3.02 -4.63
N ARG A 232 0.61 -2.23 -5.13
CA ARG A 232 1.95 -2.06 -4.52
C ARG A 232 1.94 -1.31 -3.18
N ASN A 233 0.82 -0.66 -2.85
CA ASN A 233 0.68 0.21 -1.68
C ASN A 233 -0.44 -0.23 -0.73
N VAL A 234 -0.89 -1.50 -0.81
CA VAL A 234 -1.88 -2.02 0.13
C VAL A 234 -1.20 -2.27 1.48
N ARG A 235 -1.66 -1.55 2.51
CA ARG A 235 -1.14 -1.67 3.88
C ARG A 235 -1.25 -3.11 4.36
N GLY A 236 -0.16 -3.62 4.92
CA GLY A 236 -0.14 -4.93 5.56
C GLY A 236 -0.11 -6.11 4.61
N VAL A 237 0.26 -5.91 3.34
CA VAL A 237 0.31 -6.97 2.33
C VAL A 237 1.71 -7.08 1.72
N ILE A 238 2.32 -8.26 1.86
CA ILE A 238 3.61 -8.60 1.24
C ILE A 238 3.41 -9.02 -0.23
N GLY A 239 2.32 -9.75 -0.48
CA GLY A 239 2.00 -10.32 -1.77
C GLY A 239 0.83 -11.29 -1.67
N ALA A 240 0.73 -12.21 -2.63
CA ALA A 240 -0.23 -13.30 -2.58
C ALA A 240 0.40 -14.63 -3.00
N THR A 241 -0.24 -15.72 -2.61
CA THR A 241 0.05 -17.08 -3.05
C THR A 241 -1.20 -17.72 -3.64
N ILE A 242 -1.02 -18.81 -4.36
CA ILE A 242 -2.10 -19.68 -4.82
C ILE A 242 -1.90 -21.02 -4.13
N LEU A 243 -2.87 -21.47 -3.33
CA LEU A 243 -2.83 -22.76 -2.65
C LEU A 243 -3.06 -23.93 -3.62
N GLY A 244 -2.82 -25.15 -3.18
CA GLY A 244 -2.99 -26.37 -4.01
C GLY A 244 -4.41 -26.56 -4.57
N ASP A 245 -5.42 -25.96 -3.93
CA ASP A 245 -6.82 -25.96 -4.39
C ASP A 245 -7.18 -24.79 -5.33
N GLY A 246 -6.20 -23.96 -5.69
CA GLY A 246 -6.37 -22.81 -6.58
C GLY A 246 -6.85 -21.54 -5.90
N ARG A 247 -7.13 -21.53 -4.59
CA ARG A 247 -7.53 -20.32 -3.88
C ARG A 247 -6.36 -19.34 -3.79
N VAL A 248 -6.65 -18.07 -4.03
CA VAL A 248 -5.69 -16.97 -3.85
C VAL A 248 -5.71 -16.55 -2.39
N VAL A 249 -4.55 -16.55 -1.75
CA VAL A 249 -4.37 -16.18 -0.35
C VAL A 249 -3.42 -15.00 -0.24
N ILE A 250 -3.82 -13.99 0.53
CA ILE A 250 -3.00 -12.81 0.79
C ILE A 250 -1.97 -13.14 1.87
N ILE A 251 -0.73 -12.70 1.63
CA ILE A 251 0.38 -12.83 2.58
C ILE A 251 0.49 -11.53 3.36
N LEU A 252 0.29 -11.60 4.68
CA LEU A 252 0.22 -10.46 5.56
C LEU A 252 1.61 -10.00 6.03
N ASP A 253 1.79 -8.68 6.08
CA ASP A 253 2.90 -8.02 6.78
C ASP A 253 2.42 -7.58 8.17
N ILE A 254 2.46 -8.51 9.14
CA ILE A 254 1.95 -8.25 10.50
C ILE A 254 2.77 -7.15 11.19
N ASN A 255 4.09 -7.12 10.97
CA ASN A 255 4.95 -6.09 11.53
C ASN A 255 4.55 -4.70 11.01
N TYR A 256 4.18 -4.58 9.74
CA TYR A 256 3.66 -3.32 9.20
C TYR A 256 2.25 -2.98 9.74
N LEU A 257 1.39 -3.98 9.95
CA LEU A 257 0.05 -3.78 10.51
C LEU A 257 0.08 -3.27 11.97
N LEU A 258 1.05 -3.73 12.76
CA LEU A 258 1.24 -3.31 14.16
C LEU A 258 1.76 -1.87 14.33
N ARG A 259 2.25 -1.23 13.26
CA ARG A 259 2.72 0.15 13.35
C ARG A 259 1.56 1.10 13.69
N PRO A 260 1.71 2.00 14.70
CA PRO A 260 0.67 2.96 15.04
C PRO A 260 0.27 3.81 13.84
N LEU A 261 -1.03 4.02 13.66
CA LEU A 261 -1.61 4.87 12.61
C LEU A 261 -1.13 6.33 12.68
N GLU A 262 -0.59 6.75 13.83
CA GLU A 262 -0.02 8.08 14.08
C GLU A 262 1.38 8.26 13.48
N VAL A 263 2.05 7.17 13.08
CA VAL A 263 3.27 7.21 12.24
C VAL A 263 2.87 7.45 10.77
N ARG A 264 2.01 8.44 10.54
CA ARG A 264 1.54 8.84 9.21
C ARG A 264 2.56 9.67 8.43
N GLU A 265 3.61 10.16 9.09
CA GLU A 265 4.57 11.08 8.48
C GLU A 265 5.93 10.48 8.07
N ARG A 266 6.29 9.24 8.47
CA ARG A 266 7.68 8.76 8.30
C ARG A 266 7.92 7.45 7.54
N ASP A 267 6.87 6.73 7.13
CA ASP A 267 7.02 5.61 6.18
C ASP A 267 6.58 5.98 4.74
N PHE A 268 6.41 7.27 4.46
CA PHE A 268 6.42 7.80 3.10
C PHE A 268 7.87 7.70 2.60
N TYR A 269 8.16 6.81 1.65
CA TYR A 269 9.37 6.96 0.84
C TYR A 269 9.32 8.35 0.22
N ILE A 270 10.20 9.22 0.73
CA ILE A 270 10.59 10.55 0.26
C ILE A 270 9.68 11.12 -0.82
N THR A 271 8.75 11.98 -0.42
CA THR A 271 8.40 13.12 -1.27
C THR A 271 8.72 14.37 -0.48
N ILE A 272 9.68 15.13 -1.00
CA ILE A 272 9.96 16.50 -0.60
C ILE A 272 8.69 17.28 -0.90
N ASP A 273 7.96 17.74 0.11
CA ASP A 273 7.77 19.18 0.27
C ASP A 273 7.26 19.53 1.67
N SER A 274 7.69 20.70 2.11
CA SER A 274 7.40 21.29 3.40
C SER A 274 6.00 21.91 3.40
N SER A 275 5.23 21.75 4.47
CA SER A 275 4.63 22.85 5.24
C SER A 275 3.30 22.49 5.92
N LYS A 276 3.24 22.90 7.20
CA LYS A 276 2.07 23.27 8.02
C LYS A 276 1.25 22.15 8.70
N GLN A 277 1.60 21.98 9.98
CA GLN A 277 0.75 22.00 11.19
C GLN A 277 -0.77 22.12 10.96
N GLU A 278 -1.55 21.27 11.64
CA GLU A 278 -2.34 21.68 12.81
C GLU A 278 -2.97 20.47 13.55
N GLU A 279 -3.11 20.65 14.86
CA GLU A 279 -3.57 19.73 15.91
C GLU A 279 -5.09 19.48 15.86
N ILE A 280 -5.55 18.32 16.36
CA ILE A 280 -6.95 18.16 16.80
C ILE A 280 -6.99 17.35 18.12
N ALA A 281 -7.69 17.92 19.10
CA ALA A 281 -8.01 17.38 20.42
C ALA A 281 -9.25 16.44 20.40
N PRO A 282 -9.58 15.72 21.48
CA PRO A 282 -10.33 14.47 21.43
C PRO A 282 -11.86 14.67 21.45
N VAL A 283 -12.61 13.70 20.93
CA VAL A 283 -14.06 13.62 21.18
C VAL A 283 -14.46 12.19 21.56
N VAL A 284 -15.26 12.18 22.62
CA VAL A 284 -15.79 11.09 23.42
C VAL A 284 -16.88 10.32 22.66
N THR A 285 -16.98 9.05 23.02
CA THR A 285 -18.04 8.07 22.77
C THR A 285 -19.46 8.61 22.97
N GLU A 286 -20.41 8.14 22.16
CA GLU A 286 -21.65 7.56 22.68
C GLU A 286 -22.45 6.78 21.62
N GLU A 287 -23.15 5.78 22.13
CA GLU A 287 -23.83 4.68 21.46
C GLU A 287 -25.26 5.02 20.96
N ARG A 288 -25.72 4.15 20.05
CA ARG A 288 -27.07 3.55 19.93
C ARG A 288 -28.20 4.23 19.13
N GLU A 289 -28.69 3.39 18.20
CA GLU A 289 -30.08 2.90 18.04
C GLU A 289 -30.77 3.15 16.70
N PHE A 290 -31.34 2.06 16.19
CA PHE A 290 -31.89 1.89 14.84
C PHE A 290 -33.39 2.24 14.76
N ALA A 291 -33.72 2.85 13.61
CA ALA A 291 -34.94 2.74 12.80
C ALA A 291 -36.30 3.24 13.33
N GLN A 292 -36.90 4.19 12.61
CA GLN A 292 -38.24 4.03 11.98
C GLN A 292 -38.58 5.15 10.96
N LYS A 293 -39.28 4.76 9.87
CA LYS A 293 -39.69 5.55 8.70
C LYS A 293 -40.66 6.71 9.03
N LYS A 294 -40.48 7.89 8.42
CA LYS A 294 -41.52 8.82 7.93
C LYS A 294 -40.89 10.02 7.20
N HIS A 295 -41.64 10.61 6.24
CA HIS A 295 -41.24 11.77 5.43
C HIS A 295 -40.55 12.87 6.25
N LYS A 296 -39.39 13.36 5.76
CA LYS A 296 -38.54 14.32 6.46
C LYS A 296 -39.26 15.62 6.76
N ARG A 297 -39.19 16.05 8.01
CA ARG A 297 -39.59 17.41 8.44
C ARG A 297 -38.52 18.41 8.02
N LYS A 298 -38.95 19.65 7.73
CA LYS A 298 -38.09 20.80 7.44
C LYS A 298 -37.08 20.98 8.58
N GLY A 299 -35.83 20.56 8.36
CA GLY A 299 -34.74 20.57 9.34
C GLY A 299 -33.90 19.30 9.45
N GLU A 300 -34.28 18.19 8.80
CA GLU A 300 -33.46 16.96 8.77
C GLU A 300 -32.43 17.03 7.62
N ARG A 301 -31.15 16.73 7.92
CA ARG A 301 -30.06 16.77 6.93
C ARG A 301 -30.28 15.73 5.84
N ILE A 302 -30.15 16.14 4.58
CA ILE A 302 -30.26 15.22 3.42
C ILE A 302 -29.09 14.23 3.47
N THR A 303 -29.36 12.95 3.20
CA THR A 303 -28.36 11.88 3.13
C THR A 303 -28.31 11.32 1.71
N VAL A 304 -27.16 11.45 1.08
CA VAL A 304 -26.89 10.99 -0.30
C VAL A 304 -26.08 9.70 -0.25
N LEU A 305 -26.54 8.66 -0.94
CA LEU A 305 -25.72 7.48 -1.23
C LEU A 305 -24.99 7.70 -2.56
N ALA A 306 -23.68 7.93 -2.51
CA ALA A 306 -22.84 8.20 -3.67
C ALA A 306 -22.00 6.97 -4.06
N ALA A 307 -22.30 6.35 -5.20
CA ALA A 307 -21.57 5.23 -5.78
C ALA A 307 -20.68 5.69 -6.93
N ASP A 308 -19.37 5.53 -6.80
CA ASP A 308 -18.40 5.90 -7.84
C ASP A 308 -17.12 5.09 -7.62
N ASP A 309 -16.55 4.49 -8.66
CA ASP A 309 -15.37 3.63 -8.53
C ASP A 309 -14.07 4.42 -8.34
N SER A 310 -14.07 5.71 -8.67
CA SER A 310 -12.93 6.60 -8.52
C SER A 310 -12.85 7.18 -7.10
N PRO A 311 -11.81 6.86 -6.32
CA PRO A 311 -11.63 7.42 -4.97
C PRO A 311 -11.52 8.96 -4.97
N SER A 312 -10.92 9.53 -6.04
CA SER A 312 -10.80 10.97 -6.21
C SER A 312 -12.14 11.65 -6.44
N VAL A 313 -13.04 11.03 -7.22
CA VAL A 313 -14.39 11.56 -7.46
C VAL A 313 -15.26 11.39 -6.22
N ARG A 314 -15.17 10.25 -5.52
CA ARG A 314 -15.87 10.06 -4.22
C ARG A 314 -15.47 11.13 -3.22
N LYS A 315 -14.17 11.39 -3.05
CA LYS A 315 -13.67 12.42 -2.12
C LYS A 315 -14.13 13.82 -2.54
N TYR A 316 -14.18 14.11 -3.84
CA TYR A 316 -14.67 15.38 -4.36
C TYR A 316 -16.17 15.58 -4.10
N ILE A 317 -17.01 14.61 -4.47
CA ILE A 317 -18.47 14.63 -4.20
C ILE A 317 -18.73 14.79 -2.71
N GLN A 318 -18.02 14.01 -1.88
CA GLN A 318 -18.14 14.08 -0.43
C GLN A 318 -17.79 15.47 0.10
N ALA A 319 -16.68 16.07 -0.32
CA ALA A 319 -16.28 17.41 0.11
C ALA A 319 -17.31 18.48 -0.30
N VAL A 320 -17.80 18.43 -1.55
CA VAL A 320 -18.79 19.40 -2.08
C VAL A 320 -20.10 19.32 -1.30
N LEU A 321 -20.64 18.12 -1.10
CA LEU A 321 -21.94 17.93 -0.45
C LEU A 321 -21.87 18.17 1.06
N GLN A 322 -20.79 17.76 1.74
CA GLN A 322 -20.60 18.06 3.16
C GLN A 322 -20.51 19.56 3.42
N GLN A 323 -19.86 20.32 2.53
CA GLN A 323 -19.83 21.79 2.62
C GLN A 323 -21.23 22.42 2.49
N ALA A 324 -22.14 21.77 1.76
CA ALA A 324 -23.54 22.17 1.65
C ALA A 324 -24.42 21.66 2.82
N GLY A 325 -23.85 20.99 3.82
CA GLY A 325 -24.59 20.44 4.96
C GLY A 325 -25.37 19.15 4.65
N ILE A 326 -25.00 18.47 3.56
CA ILE A 326 -25.58 17.20 3.12
C ILE A 326 -24.66 16.05 3.56
N ASP A 327 -25.24 15.04 4.21
CA ASP A 327 -24.51 13.85 4.63
C ASP A 327 -24.31 12.92 3.43
N VAL A 328 -23.12 12.33 3.31
CA VAL A 328 -22.77 11.46 2.17
C VAL A 328 -22.28 10.12 2.66
N ILE A 329 -22.95 9.06 2.17
CA ILE A 329 -22.50 7.69 2.29
C ILE A 329 -21.83 7.35 0.95
N SER A 330 -20.50 7.24 0.95
CA SER A 330 -19.76 6.93 -0.28
C SER A 330 -19.44 5.43 -0.37
N VAL A 331 -19.68 4.84 -1.54
CA VAL A 331 -19.41 3.43 -1.86
C VAL A 331 -18.70 3.33 -3.20
N ASP A 332 -17.94 2.27 -3.40
CA ASP A 332 -17.04 2.09 -4.54
C ASP A 332 -17.68 1.47 -5.79
N ASP A 333 -18.90 0.92 -5.71
CA ASP A 333 -19.70 0.53 -6.87
C ASP A 333 -21.18 0.28 -6.57
N GLY A 334 -21.94 -0.13 -7.59
CA GLY A 334 -23.37 -0.40 -7.50
C GLY A 334 -23.74 -1.58 -6.62
N LEU A 335 -22.91 -2.62 -6.50
CA LEU A 335 -23.24 -3.76 -5.65
C LEU A 335 -23.17 -3.35 -4.17
N ASN A 336 -22.13 -2.59 -3.83
CA ASN A 336 -22.01 -2.02 -2.49
C ASN A 336 -23.09 -0.96 -2.22
N ALA A 337 -23.52 -0.19 -3.23
CA ALA A 337 -24.66 0.71 -3.10
C ALA A 337 -25.95 -0.06 -2.77
N LEU A 338 -26.26 -1.12 -3.51
CA LEU A 338 -27.44 -1.95 -3.27
C LEU A 338 -27.44 -2.59 -1.88
N ASN A 339 -26.29 -3.11 -1.44
CA ASN A 339 -26.13 -3.64 -0.08
C ASN A 339 -26.31 -2.54 0.98
N LYS A 340 -25.79 -1.34 0.73
CA LYS A 340 -25.85 -0.23 1.69
C LYS A 340 -27.29 0.27 1.90
N LEU A 341 -28.15 0.21 0.89
CA LEU A 341 -29.59 0.52 1.04
C LEU A 341 -30.31 -0.35 2.09
N THR A 342 -29.81 -1.57 2.34
CA THR A 342 -30.39 -2.47 3.34
C THR A 342 -30.00 -2.13 4.78
N THR A 343 -28.89 -1.40 4.96
CA THR A 343 -28.29 -1.13 6.28
C THR A 343 -28.24 0.35 6.64
N ALA A 344 -28.49 1.24 5.67
CA ALA A 344 -28.46 2.68 5.88
C ALA A 344 -29.60 3.37 5.11
N HIS A 345 -30.14 4.43 5.72
CA HIS A 345 -31.13 5.28 5.07
C HIS A 345 -30.45 6.30 4.16
N CYS A 346 -30.96 6.48 2.95
CA CYS A 346 -30.60 7.60 2.07
C CYS A 346 -31.86 8.19 1.45
N ASP A 347 -31.82 9.50 1.19
CA ASP A 347 -32.91 10.21 0.54
C ASP A 347 -32.77 10.22 -0.99
N ILE A 348 -31.55 10.05 -1.50
CA ILE A 348 -31.24 10.07 -2.93
C ILE A 348 -29.98 9.26 -3.22
N ILE A 349 -29.93 8.63 -4.40
CA ILE A 349 -28.78 7.88 -4.89
C ILE A 349 -28.11 8.68 -6.01
N LEU A 350 -26.81 8.87 -5.88
CA LEU A 350 -25.94 9.42 -6.91
C LEU A 350 -25.01 8.29 -7.38
N THR A 351 -25.07 7.90 -8.66
CA THR A 351 -24.28 6.76 -9.16
C THR A 351 -23.49 7.13 -10.40
N ASP A 352 -22.23 6.72 -10.48
CA ASP A 352 -21.51 6.70 -11.75
C ASP A 352 -22.15 5.69 -12.70
N LEU A 353 -21.99 5.91 -14.01
CA LEU A 353 -22.51 5.00 -15.03
C LEU A 353 -21.65 3.73 -15.18
N GLU A 354 -20.32 3.86 -15.16
CA GLU A 354 -19.33 2.83 -15.46
C GLU A 354 -18.55 2.44 -14.20
N MET A 355 -19.04 1.44 -13.47
CA MET A 355 -18.41 0.94 -12.25
C MET A 355 -18.14 -0.57 -12.35
N PRO A 356 -17.13 -1.11 -11.63
CA PRO A 356 -16.87 -2.55 -11.59
C PRO A 356 -17.98 -3.29 -10.82
N ARG A 357 -18.07 -4.61 -11.00
CA ARG A 357 -19.08 -5.52 -10.41
C ARG A 357 -20.54 -5.26 -10.79
N MET A 358 -21.04 -4.03 -10.62
CA MET A 358 -22.39 -3.60 -11.01
C MET A 358 -22.35 -2.14 -11.46
N ASN A 359 -22.79 -1.90 -12.69
CA ASN A 359 -22.80 -0.55 -13.29
C ASN A 359 -24.03 0.27 -12.87
N GLY A 360 -24.04 1.57 -13.16
CA GLY A 360 -25.11 2.47 -12.72
C GLY A 360 -26.50 2.15 -13.29
N LEU A 361 -26.58 1.59 -14.51
CA LEU A 361 -27.87 1.17 -15.10
C LEU A 361 -28.40 -0.12 -14.46
N GLU A 362 -27.51 -1.05 -14.14
CA GLU A 362 -27.85 -2.28 -13.40
C GLU A 362 -28.34 -1.93 -12.00
N LEU A 363 -27.64 -1.03 -11.30
CA LEU A 363 -28.06 -0.53 -9.99
C LEU A 363 -29.48 0.07 -10.04
N VAL A 364 -29.75 0.95 -11.01
CA VAL A 364 -31.10 1.53 -11.19
C VAL A 364 -32.14 0.42 -11.38
N SER A 365 -31.85 -0.56 -12.24
CA SER A 365 -32.78 -1.66 -12.49
C SER A 365 -33.04 -2.52 -11.26
N GLU A 366 -32.02 -2.79 -10.44
CA GLU A 366 -32.18 -3.60 -9.22
C GLU A 366 -32.91 -2.83 -8.12
N VAL A 367 -32.59 -1.55 -7.92
CA VAL A 367 -33.29 -0.70 -6.95
C VAL A 367 -34.78 -0.58 -7.28
N ARG A 368 -35.14 -0.42 -8.56
CA ARG A 368 -36.54 -0.33 -8.99
C ARG A 368 -37.33 -1.64 -8.88
N LYS A 369 -36.66 -2.79 -8.74
CA LYS A 369 -37.34 -4.07 -8.44
C LYS A 369 -37.70 -4.21 -6.96
N LEU A 370 -37.11 -3.40 -6.08
CA LEU A 370 -37.32 -3.46 -4.64
C LEU A 370 -38.40 -2.45 -4.23
N PRO A 371 -39.62 -2.90 -3.81
CA PRO A 371 -40.72 -1.99 -3.50
C PRO A 371 -40.41 -0.98 -2.40
N GLU A 372 -39.47 -1.31 -1.51
CA GLU A 372 -39.05 -0.44 -0.40
C GLU A 372 -38.21 0.76 -0.86
N TYR A 373 -37.52 0.65 -1.99
CA TYR A 373 -36.59 1.69 -2.50
C TYR A 373 -37.01 2.23 -3.87
N ALA A 374 -38.14 1.75 -4.40
CA ALA A 374 -38.62 2.07 -5.75
C ALA A 374 -38.81 3.58 -5.95
N ASP A 375 -39.17 4.32 -4.90
CA ASP A 375 -39.43 5.76 -4.94
C ASP A 375 -38.19 6.63 -4.66
N ILE A 376 -37.05 6.05 -4.28
CA ILE A 376 -35.83 6.82 -4.03
C ILE A 376 -35.35 7.42 -5.36
N PRO A 377 -35.15 8.75 -5.44
CA PRO A 377 -34.61 9.38 -6.64
C PRO A 377 -33.19 8.88 -6.93
N ILE A 378 -32.90 8.61 -8.21
CA ILE A 378 -31.57 8.17 -8.68
C ILE A 378 -31.06 9.14 -9.73
N VAL A 379 -29.88 9.71 -9.49
CA VAL A 379 -29.17 10.61 -10.41
C VAL A 379 -27.92 9.91 -10.91
N ILE A 380 -27.79 9.77 -12.23
CA ILE A 380 -26.61 9.16 -12.84
C ILE A 380 -25.59 10.24 -13.19
N VAL A 381 -24.36 10.10 -12.73
CA VAL A 381 -23.23 10.95 -13.07
C VAL A 381 -22.39 10.24 -14.12
N THR A 382 -22.05 10.90 -15.24
CA THR A 382 -21.31 10.23 -16.32
C THR A 382 -20.34 11.17 -17.05
N ALA A 383 -19.17 10.66 -17.43
CA ALA A 383 -18.24 11.37 -18.30
C ALA A 383 -18.63 11.29 -19.80
N ARG A 384 -19.57 10.41 -20.17
CA ARG A 384 -19.95 10.13 -21.56
C ARG A 384 -21.42 10.49 -21.80
N ALA A 385 -21.65 11.67 -22.38
CA ALA A 385 -22.99 12.19 -22.71
C ALA A 385 -23.61 11.53 -23.97
N GLY A 386 -23.59 10.20 -24.06
CA GLY A 386 -24.23 9.48 -25.17
C GLY A 386 -25.74 9.42 -25.00
N GLU A 387 -26.51 9.98 -25.94
CA GLU A 387 -27.98 10.08 -25.91
C GLU A 387 -28.67 8.70 -25.71
N LYS A 388 -28.05 7.63 -26.24
CA LYS A 388 -28.53 6.24 -26.11
C LYS A 388 -28.51 5.72 -24.67
N HIS A 389 -27.45 6.00 -23.89
CA HIS A 389 -27.34 5.55 -22.51
C HIS A 389 -28.26 6.35 -21.59
N ARG A 390 -28.43 7.65 -21.88
CA ARG A 390 -29.36 8.52 -21.16
C ARG A 390 -30.80 8.06 -21.32
N ARG A 391 -31.24 7.77 -22.56
CA ARG A 391 -32.60 7.27 -22.82
C ARG A 391 -32.87 5.94 -22.09
N LYS A 392 -31.91 5.02 -22.15
CA LYS A 392 -32.02 3.72 -21.48
C LYS A 392 -32.12 3.85 -19.96
N GLY A 393 -31.36 4.75 -19.33
CA GLY A 393 -31.45 4.96 -17.88
C GLY A 393 -32.76 5.61 -17.44
N LEU A 394 -33.33 6.53 -18.23
CA LEU A 394 -34.67 7.07 -17.97
C LEU A 394 -35.75 5.99 -18.09
N GLU A 395 -35.68 5.14 -19.11
CA GLU A 395 -36.60 3.99 -19.27
C GLU A 395 -36.52 3.01 -18.09
N LEU A 396 -35.33 2.85 -17.50
CA LEU A 396 -35.11 2.00 -16.31
C LEU A 396 -35.51 2.67 -15.00
N GLY A 397 -35.85 3.96 -15.01
CA GLY A 397 -36.34 4.70 -13.84
C GLY A 397 -35.34 5.62 -13.15
N ALA A 398 -34.23 5.98 -13.80
CA ALA A 398 -33.37 7.08 -13.33
C ALA A 398 -34.10 8.43 -13.47
N ASN A 399 -33.87 9.36 -12.54
CA ASN A 399 -34.59 10.63 -12.44
C ASN A 399 -33.85 11.77 -13.15
N ALA A 400 -32.51 11.77 -13.12
CA ALA A 400 -31.71 12.78 -13.79
C ALA A 400 -30.30 12.28 -14.16
N PHE A 401 -29.60 13.11 -14.94
CA PHE A 401 -28.23 12.86 -15.39
C PHE A 401 -27.37 14.11 -15.18
N LEU A 402 -26.14 13.90 -14.69
CA LEU A 402 -25.10 14.93 -14.55
C LEU A 402 -23.86 14.53 -15.36
N ASN A 403 -23.30 15.49 -16.09
CA ASN A 403 -22.08 15.25 -16.86
C ASN A 403 -20.84 15.57 -16.02
N LYS A 404 -19.80 14.72 -16.10
CA LYS A 404 -18.48 15.00 -15.54
C LYS A 404 -17.61 15.77 -16.56
N PRO A 405 -16.85 16.79 -16.13
CA PRO A 405 -16.87 17.40 -14.80
C PRO A 405 -18.14 18.24 -14.58
N PHE A 406 -18.68 18.22 -13.35
CA PHE A 406 -19.86 19.00 -12.97
C PHE A 406 -19.47 20.14 -12.04
N ASP A 407 -20.20 21.25 -12.12
CA ASP A 407 -20.04 22.37 -11.18
C ASP A 407 -20.62 22.01 -9.81
N PRO A 408 -19.94 22.34 -8.69
CA PRO A 408 -20.43 22.09 -7.34
C PRO A 408 -21.86 22.59 -7.08
N LYS A 409 -22.23 23.76 -7.62
CA LYS A 409 -23.58 24.31 -7.41
C LYS A 409 -24.63 23.48 -8.13
N THR A 410 -24.35 23.10 -9.38
CA THR A 410 -25.27 22.26 -10.17
C THR A 410 -25.49 20.89 -9.51
N LEU A 411 -24.46 20.30 -8.89
CA LEU A 411 -24.61 19.06 -8.14
C LEU A 411 -25.57 19.22 -6.96
N VAL A 412 -25.37 20.25 -6.12
CA VAL A 412 -26.20 20.51 -4.94
C VAL A 412 -27.64 20.85 -5.34
N GLU A 413 -27.84 21.76 -6.29
CA GLU A 413 -29.17 22.15 -6.78
C GLU A 413 -29.94 20.95 -7.34
N THR A 414 -29.26 20.04 -8.06
CA THR A 414 -29.91 18.83 -8.59
C THR A 414 -30.41 17.93 -7.46
N ILE A 415 -29.62 17.77 -6.40
CA ILE A 415 -30.00 16.94 -5.25
C ILE A 415 -31.17 17.55 -4.49
N GLU A 416 -31.10 18.85 -4.20
CA GLU A 416 -32.16 19.56 -3.48
C GLU A 416 -33.49 19.49 -4.25
N ASN A 417 -33.49 19.63 -5.57
CA ASN A 417 -34.71 19.55 -6.39
C ASN A 417 -35.47 18.20 -6.31
N PHE A 418 -34.82 17.12 -5.89
CA PHE A 418 -35.45 15.79 -5.79
C PHE A 418 -35.78 15.37 -4.36
N VAL A 419 -35.26 16.05 -3.35
CA VAL A 419 -35.40 15.68 -1.93
C VAL A 419 -36.17 16.72 -1.11
N THR A 420 -36.24 17.96 -1.60
CA THR A 420 -36.98 19.08 -0.99
C THR A 420 -38.30 19.33 -1.72
#